data_AF-A0A920PJ62-F1
#
_entry.id   AF-A0A920PJ62-F1
#
_cell.length_a   1.000
_cell.length_b   1.000
_cell.length_c   1.000
_cell.angle_alpha   90.00
_cell.angle_beta   90.00
_cell.angle_gamma   90.00
#
_symmetry.space_group_name_H-M   'P 1'
#
loop_
_entity.id
_entity.type
_entity.pdbx_description
1 polymer ?
#
loop_
_entity_poly.entity_id
_entity_poly.type
_entity_poly.pdbx_seq_one_letter_code
_entity_poly.pdbx_strand_id
1 'polypeptide(L)'
;MGRVWVGAGCCGRAERLLELSIDWAANRTQFGQSFGKFQGTSFKLADMATELQAQMLVMHAAHKADQGRMTPTDAAMCKLYASEMLHRLPTTPFRFMVAWA
;
A
#
# COMPACT_ATOMS: atom_id res chain seq x y z
N MET A 1 12.92 15.86 -8.90
CA MET A 1 11.60 15.24 -9.13
C MET A 1 11.62 13.73 -9.32
N GLY A 2 12.59 13.11 -10.03
CA GLY A 2 12.54 11.67 -10.36
C GLY A 2 12.25 10.70 -9.19
N ARG A 3 12.77 10.97 -7.98
CA ARG A 3 12.51 10.15 -6.78
C ARG A 3 11.06 10.24 -6.27
N VAL A 4 10.43 11.41 -6.41
CA VAL A 4 9.02 11.63 -6.03
C VAL A 4 8.10 10.86 -6.98
N TRP A 5 8.39 10.88 -8.29
CA TRP A 5 7.67 10.07 -9.28
C TRP A 5 7.74 8.57 -8.99
N VAL A 6 8.92 8.05 -8.61
CA VAL A 6 9.07 6.65 -8.20
C VAL A 6 8.22 6.36 -6.96
N GLY A 7 8.23 7.25 -5.96
CA GLY A 7 7.39 7.13 -4.77
C GLY A 7 5.90 7.08 -5.10
N ALA A 8 5.41 8.00 -5.93
CA ALA A 8 4.03 8.03 -6.40
C ALA A 8 3.64 6.74 -7.14
N GLY A 9 4.52 6.22 -8.00
CA GLY A 9 4.29 4.94 -8.69
C GLY A 9 4.21 3.74 -7.74
N CYS A 10 4.96 3.75 -6.63
CA CYS A 10 4.83 2.73 -5.60
C CYS A 10 3.48 2.81 -4.86
N CYS A 11 3.03 4.02 -4.52
CA CYS A 11 1.72 4.25 -3.90
C CYS A 11 0.58 3.76 -4.79
N GLY A 12 0.57 4.08 -6.09
CA GLY A 12 -0.47 3.62 -7.01
C GLY A 12 -0.51 2.08 -7.16
N ARG A 13 0.65 1.41 -7.14
CA ARG A 13 0.69 -0.07 -7.14
C ARG A 13 0.14 -0.65 -5.84
N ALA A 14 0.48 -0.04 -4.70
CA ALA A 14 -0.01 -0.46 -3.39
C ALA A 14 -1.53 -0.31 -3.27
N GLU A 15 -2.07 0.82 -3.74
CA GLU A 15 -3.52 1.08 -3.81
C GLU A 15 -4.23 0.03 -4.65
N ARG A 16 -3.73 -0.24 -5.87
CA ARG A 16 -4.31 -1.26 -6.74
C ARG A 16 -4.25 -2.66 -6.11
N LEU A 17 -3.17 -2.98 -5.41
CA LEU A 17 -3.04 -4.25 -4.71
C LEU A 17 -4.05 -4.39 -3.55
N LEU A 18 -4.31 -3.30 -2.82
CA LEU A 18 -5.32 -3.26 -1.76
C LEU A 18 -6.72 -3.49 -2.33
N GLU A 19 -7.08 -2.80 -3.41
CA GLU A 19 -8.37 -3.00 -4.10
C GLU A 19 -8.58 -4.46 -4.52
N LEU A 20 -7.59 -5.06 -5.19
CA LEU A 20 -7.64 -6.45 -5.61
C LEU A 20 -7.77 -7.41 -4.41
N SER A 21 -7.13 -7.08 -3.30
CA SER A 21 -7.20 -7.88 -2.06
C SER A 21 -8.57 -7.81 -1.41
N ILE A 22 -9.19 -6.63 -1.39
CA ILE A 22 -10.55 -6.42 -0.89
C ILE A 22 -11.56 -7.18 -1.78
N ASP A 23 -11.48 -7.01 -3.10
CA ASP A 23 -12.37 -7.69 -4.05
C ASP A 23 -12.27 -9.22 -3.94
N TRP A 24 -11.04 -9.75 -3.84
CA TRP A 24 -10.82 -11.18 -3.64
C TRP A 24 -11.41 -11.68 -2.32
N ALA A 25 -11.22 -10.93 -1.22
CA ALA A 25 -11.76 -11.30 0.09
C ALA A 25 -13.29 -11.24 0.14
N ALA A 26 -13.91 -10.33 -0.62
CA ALA A 26 -15.35 -10.19 -0.70
C ALA A 26 -16.01 -11.31 -1.52
N ASN A 27 -15.44 -11.64 -2.68
CA ASN A 27 -16.03 -12.59 -3.63
C ASN A 27 -15.78 -14.06 -3.26
N ARG A 28 -14.83 -14.34 -2.36
CA ARG A 28 -14.51 -15.71 -1.93
C ARG A 28 -15.32 -16.10 -0.70
N THR A 29 -15.92 -17.30 -0.76
CA THR A 29 -16.56 -17.95 0.38
C THR A 29 -15.81 -19.24 0.70
N GLN A 30 -15.47 -19.45 1.97
CA GLN A 30 -14.79 -20.64 2.47
C GLN A 30 -15.27 -20.92 3.90
N PHE A 31 -15.36 -22.19 4.27
CA PHE A 31 -15.86 -22.60 5.60
C PHE A 31 -17.23 -22.00 5.95
N GLY A 32 -18.10 -21.86 4.95
CA GLY A 32 -19.48 -21.37 5.13
C GLY A 32 -19.62 -19.86 5.33
N GLN A 33 -18.55 -19.06 5.19
CA GLN A 33 -18.64 -17.59 5.26
C GLN A 33 -17.72 -16.89 4.25
N SER A 34 -18.02 -15.60 3.97
CA SER A 34 -17.14 -14.77 3.15
C SER A 34 -15.77 -14.64 3.80
N PHE A 35 -14.72 -14.70 2.98
CA PHE A 35 -13.33 -14.70 3.43
C PHE A 35 -12.94 -13.39 4.14
N GLY A 36 -13.59 -12.28 3.80
CA GLY A 36 -13.40 -10.99 4.48
C GLY A 36 -13.87 -10.95 5.94
N LYS A 37 -14.70 -11.91 6.38
CA LYS A 37 -15.21 -11.96 7.77
C LYS A 37 -14.24 -12.61 8.76
N PHE A 38 -13.21 -13.31 8.30
CA PHE A 38 -12.20 -13.87 9.19
C PHE A 38 -11.32 -12.72 9.73
N GLN A 39 -11.16 -12.64 11.06
CA GLN A 39 -10.38 -11.58 11.70
C GLN A 39 -8.95 -11.48 11.15
N GLY A 40 -8.31 -12.62 10.87
CA GLY A 40 -6.97 -12.66 10.28
C GLY A 40 -6.88 -12.00 8.89
N THR A 41 -7.96 -12.04 8.11
CA THR A 41 -8.06 -11.33 6.82
C THR A 41 -8.30 -9.85 7.04
N SER A 42 -9.22 -9.49 7.93
CA SER A 42 -9.58 -8.09 8.17
C SER A 42 -8.41 -7.29 8.75
N PHE A 43 -7.64 -7.85 9.69
CA PHE A 43 -6.45 -7.18 10.24
C PHE A 43 -5.40 -6.92 9.17
N LYS A 44 -5.15 -7.92 8.33
CA LYS A 44 -4.23 -7.81 7.20
C LYS A 44 -4.63 -6.72 6.20
N LEU A 45 -5.92 -6.63 5.85
CA LEU A 45 -6.42 -5.55 4.98
C LEU A 45 -6.29 -4.18 5.66
N ALA A 46 -6.51 -4.10 6.97
CA ALA A 46 -6.32 -2.88 7.75
C ALA A 46 -4.84 -2.45 7.79
N ASP A 47 -3.91 -3.39 7.95
CA ASP A 47 -2.47 -3.12 7.91
C ASP A 47 -2.06 -2.54 6.55
N MET A 48 -2.52 -3.15 5.45
CA MET A 48 -2.25 -2.65 4.10
C MET A 48 -2.82 -1.23 3.89
N ALA A 49 -4.04 -0.97 4.35
CA ALA A 49 -4.65 0.35 4.25
C ALA A 49 -3.90 1.40 5.09
N THR A 50 -3.39 1.00 6.26
CA THR A 50 -2.61 1.86 7.15
C THR A 50 -1.27 2.22 6.53
N GLU A 51 -0.56 1.24 5.98
CA GLU A 51 0.70 1.44 5.26
C GLU A 51 0.52 2.38 4.04
N LEU A 52 -0.62 2.28 3.35
CA LEU A 52 -0.92 3.17 2.23
C LEU A 52 -1.10 4.64 2.68
N GLN A 53 -1.56 4.92 3.90
CA GLN A 53 -1.69 6.30 4.40
C GLN A 53 -0.35 7.04 4.42
N ALA A 54 0.76 6.32 4.54
CA ALA A 54 2.08 6.94 4.48
C ALA A 54 2.47 7.45 3.07
N GLN A 55 1.60 7.30 2.06
CA GLN A 55 1.62 8.11 0.84
C GLN A 55 1.64 9.62 1.11
N MET A 56 1.23 10.06 2.31
CA MET A 56 1.38 11.43 2.78
C MET A 56 2.82 11.96 2.65
N LEU A 57 3.85 11.12 2.76
CA LEU A 57 5.24 11.55 2.55
C LEU A 57 5.51 11.94 1.09
N VAL A 58 4.87 11.26 0.13
CA VAL A 58 4.95 11.61 -1.29
C VAL A 58 4.21 12.92 -1.55
N MET A 59 3.01 13.07 -0.99
CA MET A 59 2.22 14.30 -1.11
C MET A 59 2.93 15.50 -0.47
N HIS A 60 3.57 15.31 0.69
CA HIS A 60 4.35 16.35 1.36
C HIS A 60 5.56 16.78 0.54
N ALA A 61 6.29 15.82 -0.04
CA ALA A 61 7.41 16.12 -0.93
C ALA A 61 6.95 16.85 -2.20
N ALA A 62 5.83 16.44 -2.79
CA ALA A 62 5.21 17.10 -3.95
C ALA A 62 4.78 18.53 -3.61
N HIS A 63 4.11 18.74 -2.47
CA HIS A 63 3.70 20.05 -2.02
C HIS A 63 4.88 21.01 -1.80
N LYS A 64 5.97 20.53 -1.16
CA LYS A 64 7.21 21.31 -1.04
C LYS A 64 7.85 21.60 -2.40
N ALA A 65 7.74 20.67 -3.35
CA ALA A 65 8.25 20.82 -4.70
C ALA A 65 7.53 21.95 -5.44
N ASP A 66 6.20 22.00 -5.36
CA ASP A 66 5.39 23.07 -5.97
C ASP A 66 5.73 24.45 -5.41
N GLN A 67 6.15 24.50 -4.14
CA GLN A 67 6.59 25.72 -3.46
C GLN A 67 8.06 26.09 -3.71
N GLY A 68 8.81 25.26 -4.44
CA GLY A 68 10.26 25.44 -4.64
C GLY A 68 11.12 25.21 -3.39
N ARG A 69 10.59 24.55 -2.35
CA ARG A 69 11.27 24.32 -1.05
C ARG A 69 11.66 22.87 -0.79
N MET A 70 11.49 21.99 -1.77
CA MET A 70 11.80 20.57 -1.61
C MET A 70 13.30 20.36 -1.51
N THR A 71 13.72 19.66 -0.47
CA THR A 71 15.12 19.26 -0.29
C THR A 71 15.42 17.90 -0.91
N PRO A 72 16.68 17.57 -1.22
CA PRO A 72 17.07 16.21 -1.61
C PRO A 72 16.71 15.15 -0.56
N THR A 73 16.71 15.53 0.72
CA THR A 73 16.32 14.67 1.84
C THR A 73 14.83 14.33 1.78
N ASP A 74 13.95 15.30 1.52
CA ASP A 74 12.51 15.06 1.36
C ASP A 74 12.25 14.01 0.26
N ALA A 75 12.92 14.18 -0.88
CA ALA A 75 12.80 13.26 -2.00
C ALA A 75 13.40 11.86 -1.70
N ALA A 76 14.43 11.77 -0.86
CA ALA A 76 15.01 10.50 -0.43
C ALA A 76 14.07 9.75 0.54
N MET A 77 13.51 10.46 1.53
CA MET A 77 12.57 9.92 2.51
C MET A 77 11.32 9.37 1.83
N CYS A 78 10.71 10.14 0.92
CA CYS A 78 9.50 9.68 0.24
C CYS A 78 9.76 8.42 -0.61
N LYS A 79 10.88 8.37 -1.35
CA LYS A 79 11.22 7.21 -2.17
C LYS A 79 11.48 5.99 -1.32
N LEU A 80 12.30 6.12 -0.27
CA LEU A 80 12.67 5.00 0.60
C LEU A 80 11.42 4.38 1.20
N TYR A 81 10.61 5.21 1.86
CA TYR A 81 9.41 4.74 2.52
C TYR A 81 8.45 4.07 1.53
N ALA A 82 8.15 4.72 0.40
CA ALA A 82 7.19 4.18 -0.57
C ALA A 82 7.67 2.85 -1.19
N SER A 83 8.96 2.68 -1.44
CA SER A 83 9.49 1.41 -1.95
C SER A 83 9.45 0.29 -0.91
N GLU A 84 9.78 0.60 0.35
CA GLU A 84 9.75 -0.38 1.44
C GLU A 84 8.32 -0.78 1.80
N MET A 85 7.38 0.18 1.80
CA MET A 85 5.96 -0.10 1.95
C MET A 85 5.47 -1.09 0.90
N LEU A 86 5.74 -0.81 -0.39
CA LEU A 86 5.34 -1.72 -1.46
C LEU A 86 5.97 -3.11 -1.33
N HIS A 87 7.18 -3.21 -0.77
CA HIS A 87 7.85 -4.49 -0.51
C HIS A 87 7.25 -5.25 0.66
N ARG A 88 6.81 -4.55 1.72
CA ARG A 88 6.08 -5.16 2.85
C ARG A 88 4.72 -5.70 2.42
N LEU A 89 4.08 -5.02 1.45
CA LEU A 89 2.83 -5.50 0.90
C LEU A 89 3.04 -6.81 0.13
N PRO A 90 2.13 -7.78 0.28
CA PRO A 90 2.24 -9.06 -0.40
C PRO A 90 2.18 -8.89 -1.92
N THR A 91 3.13 -9.48 -2.63
CA THR A 91 3.18 -9.42 -4.11
C THR A 91 2.00 -10.10 -4.82
N THR A 92 1.20 -10.90 -4.11
CA THR A 92 -0.03 -11.50 -4.67
C THR A 92 -1.09 -11.63 -3.58
N PRO A 93 -2.33 -11.17 -3.81
CA PRO A 93 -3.44 -11.33 -2.86
C PRO A 93 -3.62 -12.80 -2.43
N PHE A 94 -3.42 -13.71 -3.39
CA PHE A 94 -3.53 -15.16 -3.19
C PHE A 94 -2.55 -15.71 -2.14
N ARG A 95 -1.26 -15.35 -2.21
CA ARG A 95 -0.25 -15.86 -1.27
C ARG A 95 -0.44 -15.31 0.14
N PHE A 96 -1.02 -14.13 0.26
CA PHE A 96 -1.26 -13.46 1.54
C PHE A 96 -2.41 -14.07 2.33
N MET A 97 -3.45 -14.52 1.61
CA MET A 97 -4.70 -14.98 2.21
C MET A 97 -4.80 -16.50 2.31
N VAL A 98 -4.17 -17.27 1.42
CA VAL A 98 -4.24 -18.74 1.43
C VAL A 98 -3.24 -19.38 2.42
N ALA A 99 -2.13 -18.72 2.76
CA ALA A 99 -1.12 -19.28 3.64
C ALA A 99 -1.50 -19.33 5.14
N TRP A 100 -2.69 -18.84 5.52
CA TRP A 100 -3.14 -18.70 6.91
C TRP A 100 -4.65 -19.01 7.08
N ALA A 101 -5.22 -19.77 6.15
CA ALA A 101 -6.56 -20.35 6.24
C ALA A 101 -6.44 -21.86 6.44
#